data_AF-A0A937WJC4-F1
#
_entry.id   AF-A0A937WJC4-F1
#
_cell.length_a   1.000
_cell.length_b   1.000
_cell.length_c   1.000
_cell.angle_alpha   90.00
_cell.angle_beta   90.00
_cell.angle_gamma   90.00
#
_symmetry.space_group_name_H-M   'P 1'
#
loop_
_entity.id
_entity.type
_entity.pdbx_description
1 polymer ?
#
loop_
_entity_poly.entity_id
_entity_poly.type
_entity_poly.pdbx_seq_one_letter_code
_entity_poly.pdbx_strand_id
1 'polypeptide(L)'
;MPKVQYIDVLSQEEYEKLKDLANIEGLSLEDFIRRFSDSSDYQRCLKISGFEEVNIVTTRRFRRISSALFTIIFVLILDASEAQAQVWMASITAKSSDPRLPTPISVEFGINPESTNGFDPGLDVITELPPPPPPPNPYLQVVFMGPGLIVFSTDIRPAGPWKCIVKSNDEFTLSWDISSVPSDVYLVLDPGDDIPIIDMRAITSEKFHAGSYSMIIKEGKYGDLSGNRKITSFDASLVLQYIVGLINLSPEQKIAADVTGDKTVSALDAALILQYTVGLITLLPIKHITTAPIK
;
A
#
# COMPACT_ATOMS: atom_id res chain seq x y z
N MET A 1 13.21 -43.60 16.06
CA MET A 1 13.55 -42.64 14.99
C MET A 1 12.41 -41.65 14.91
N PRO A 2 12.61 -40.33 15.10
CA PRO A 2 11.51 -39.39 15.00
C PRO A 2 11.21 -39.12 13.52
N LYS A 3 9.93 -39.24 13.14
CA LYS A 3 9.39 -38.77 11.86
C LYS A 3 9.46 -37.24 11.86
N VAL A 4 10.13 -36.66 10.87
CA VAL A 4 10.16 -35.20 10.67
C VAL A 4 8.92 -34.83 9.85
N GLN A 5 7.97 -34.09 10.46
CA GLN A 5 6.82 -33.51 9.76
C GLN A 5 7.30 -32.37 8.86
N TYR A 6 7.26 -32.56 7.54
CA TYR A 6 7.62 -31.57 6.52
C TYR A 6 6.42 -30.70 6.06
N ILE A 7 5.35 -30.62 6.86
CA ILE A 7 4.03 -30.14 6.40
C ILE A 7 3.63 -28.77 6.99
N ASP A 8 4.30 -28.26 8.02
CA ASP A 8 3.79 -27.09 8.78
C ASP A 8 4.03 -25.70 8.13
N VAL A 9 4.33 -25.62 6.83
CA VAL A 9 4.58 -24.34 6.11
C VAL A 9 3.66 -24.17 4.90
N LEU A 10 2.83 -25.16 4.57
CA LEU A 10 1.88 -25.06 3.47
C LEU A 10 0.50 -24.71 4.02
N SER A 11 -0.20 -23.78 3.37
CA SER A 11 -1.63 -23.64 3.63
C SER A 11 -2.36 -24.95 3.30
N GLN A 12 -3.49 -25.20 3.95
CA GLN A 12 -4.25 -26.43 3.77
C GLN A 12 -4.65 -26.66 2.29
N GLU A 13 -4.85 -25.58 1.54
CA GLU A 13 -5.17 -25.61 0.11
C GLU A 13 -3.98 -26.05 -0.76
N GLU A 14 -2.78 -25.52 -0.48
CA GLU A 14 -1.55 -25.87 -1.20
C GLU A 14 -1.15 -27.33 -0.97
N TYR A 15 -1.35 -27.83 0.25
CA TYR A 15 -1.09 -29.21 0.61
C TYR A 15 -1.93 -30.19 -0.21
N GLU A 16 -3.25 -29.99 -0.30
CA GLU A 16 -4.11 -30.89 -1.06
C GLU A 16 -3.84 -30.82 -2.57
N LYS A 17 -3.53 -29.63 -3.12
CA LYS A 17 -3.14 -29.50 -4.54
C LYS A 17 -1.84 -30.26 -4.87
N LEU A 18 -0.83 -30.20 -4.01
CA LEU A 18 0.42 -30.96 -4.20
C LEU A 18 0.22 -32.46 -4.08
N LYS A 19 -0.67 -32.89 -3.19
CA LYS A 19 -1.04 -34.28 -2.99
C LYS A 19 -1.78 -34.86 -4.19
N ASP A 20 -2.65 -34.09 -4.82
CA ASP A 20 -3.31 -34.47 -6.07
C ASP A 20 -2.31 -34.65 -7.22
N LEU A 21 -1.33 -33.74 -7.35
CA LEU A 21 -0.26 -33.86 -8.34
C LEU A 21 0.63 -35.09 -8.09
N ALA A 22 0.98 -35.38 -6.83
CA ALA A 22 1.75 -36.57 -6.49
C ALA A 22 1.01 -37.87 -6.86
N ASN A 23 -0.31 -37.89 -6.63
CA ASN A 23 -1.16 -39.04 -6.98
C ASN A 23 -1.25 -39.26 -8.50
N ILE A 24 -1.31 -38.18 -9.31
CA ILE A 24 -1.31 -38.28 -10.78
C ILE A 24 -0.03 -38.96 -11.29
N GLU A 25 1.11 -38.66 -10.67
CA GLU A 25 2.41 -39.26 -10.99
C GLU A 25 2.65 -40.63 -10.33
N GLY A 26 1.68 -41.14 -9.56
CA GLY A 26 1.77 -42.41 -8.85
C GLY A 26 2.85 -42.45 -7.76
N LEU A 27 3.20 -41.29 -7.19
CA LEU A 27 4.23 -41.13 -6.17
C LEU A 27 3.61 -40.81 -4.80
N SER A 28 4.32 -41.18 -3.73
CA SER A 28 4.03 -40.61 -2.42
C SER A 28 4.35 -39.12 -2.42
N LEU A 29 3.64 -38.32 -1.64
CA LEU A 29 3.88 -36.87 -1.55
C LEU A 29 5.34 -36.55 -1.16
N GLU A 30 5.91 -37.34 -0.24
CA GLU A 30 7.32 -37.20 0.16
C GLU A 30 8.29 -37.49 -0.99
N ASP A 31 8.05 -38.55 -1.77
CA ASP A 31 8.89 -38.90 -2.91
C ASP A 31 8.74 -37.92 -4.07
N PHE A 32 7.53 -37.39 -4.27
CA PHE A 32 7.23 -36.34 -5.24
C PHE A 32 8.01 -35.07 -4.91
N ILE A 33 7.91 -34.57 -3.68
CA ILE A 33 8.66 -33.38 -3.23
C ILE A 33 10.17 -33.62 -3.36
N ARG A 34 10.68 -34.77 -2.92
CA ARG A 34 12.12 -35.09 -2.98
C ARG A 34 12.66 -35.20 -4.40
N ARG A 35 11.83 -35.66 -5.34
CA ARG A 35 12.24 -35.86 -6.74
C ARG A 35 12.23 -34.57 -7.54
N PHE A 36 11.36 -33.63 -7.20
CA PHE A 36 11.10 -32.45 -8.02
C PHE A 36 11.56 -31.12 -7.40
N SER A 37 11.95 -31.09 -6.12
CA SER A 37 12.45 -29.87 -5.44
C SER A 37 13.63 -29.17 -6.14
N ASP A 38 14.47 -29.92 -6.85
CA ASP A 38 15.71 -29.41 -7.48
C ASP A 38 15.62 -29.36 -9.02
N SER A 39 14.47 -29.70 -9.62
CA SER A 39 14.32 -29.75 -11.08
C SER A 39 13.84 -28.41 -11.65
N SER A 40 14.52 -27.91 -12.69
CA SER A 40 14.06 -26.74 -13.47
C SER A 40 12.66 -26.94 -14.05
N ASP A 41 12.24 -28.19 -14.26
CA ASP A 41 10.91 -28.51 -14.76
C ASP A 41 9.82 -28.33 -13.69
N TYR A 42 10.14 -28.51 -12.40
CA TYR A 42 9.19 -28.29 -11.31
C TYR A 42 8.87 -26.81 -11.10
N GLN A 43 9.90 -25.95 -11.12
CA GLN A 43 9.74 -24.50 -11.11
C GLN A 43 8.95 -23.99 -12.33
N ARG A 44 9.05 -24.70 -13.46
CA ARG A 44 8.28 -24.40 -14.68
C ARG A 44 6.82 -24.87 -14.56
N CYS A 45 6.56 -26.03 -13.97
CA CYS A 45 5.21 -26.53 -13.70
C CYS A 45 4.47 -25.68 -12.67
N LEU A 46 5.14 -25.18 -11.62
CA LEU A 46 4.54 -24.24 -10.65
C LEU A 46 4.09 -22.94 -11.33
N LYS A 47 4.90 -22.39 -12.24
CA LYS A 47 4.55 -21.22 -13.06
C LYS A 47 3.37 -21.46 -14.01
N ILE A 48 3.25 -22.66 -14.60
CA ILE A 48 2.14 -23.00 -15.51
C ILE A 48 0.84 -23.23 -14.74
N SER A 49 0.93 -23.73 -13.50
CA SER A 49 -0.22 -24.01 -12.63
C SER A 49 -0.67 -22.83 -11.77
N GLY A 50 -0.09 -21.63 -11.96
CA GLY A 50 -0.52 -20.38 -11.30
C GLY A 50 -0.02 -20.18 -9.87
N PHE A 51 1.04 -20.87 -9.45
CA PHE A 51 1.67 -20.67 -8.14
C PHE A 51 2.87 -19.71 -8.26
N GLU A 52 2.87 -18.60 -7.51
CA GLU A 52 4.01 -17.68 -7.41
C GLU A 52 5.00 -18.18 -6.34
N GLU A 53 6.21 -18.52 -6.80
CA GLU A 53 7.46 -18.82 -6.07
C GLU A 53 7.37 -19.60 -4.73
N VAL A 54 7.48 -20.94 -4.80
CA VAL A 54 7.90 -21.74 -3.64
C VAL A 54 9.44 -21.79 -3.60
N ASN A 55 10.05 -21.00 -2.71
CA ASN A 55 11.49 -21.05 -2.43
C ASN A 55 11.83 -22.28 -1.56
N ILE A 56 12.03 -23.43 -2.18
CA ILE A 56 12.56 -24.61 -1.49
C ILE A 56 14.09 -24.50 -1.44
N VAL A 57 14.62 -24.03 -0.31
CA VAL A 57 16.07 -24.01 -0.06
C VAL A 57 16.54 -25.44 0.25
N THR A 58 17.08 -26.15 -0.75
CA THR A 58 17.74 -27.45 -0.52
C THR A 58 19.19 -27.24 -0.07
N THR A 59 19.45 -27.39 1.22
CA THR A 59 20.83 -27.33 1.76
C THR A 59 21.57 -28.65 1.47
N ARG A 60 22.29 -28.72 0.34
CA ARG A 60 23.31 -29.75 0.12
C ARG A 60 24.72 -29.20 0.34
N ARG A 61 25.30 -29.68 1.45
CA ARG A 61 26.71 -29.64 1.90
C ARG A 61 27.08 -28.54 2.90
N PHE A 62 26.96 -28.86 4.18
CA PHE A 62 27.99 -28.49 5.16
C PHE A 62 28.30 -29.68 6.08
N ARG A 63 29.44 -30.32 5.81
CA ARG A 63 30.08 -31.27 6.74
C ARG A 63 30.80 -30.42 7.78
N ARG A 64 30.43 -30.59 9.06
CA ARG A 64 31.04 -30.03 10.28
C ARG A 64 30.99 -28.51 10.41
N ILE A 65 29.93 -27.99 11.03
CA ILE A 65 29.99 -26.74 11.81
C ILE A 65 29.32 -27.03 13.16
N SER A 66 29.95 -26.56 14.25
CA SER A 66 29.61 -26.89 15.64
C SER A 66 28.18 -26.45 16.01
N SER A 67 27.61 -27.09 17.04
CA SER A 67 26.21 -26.93 17.47
C SER A 67 25.83 -25.55 18.01
N ALA A 68 26.66 -24.52 17.78
CA ALA A 68 26.42 -23.15 18.21
C ALA A 68 25.77 -22.26 17.11
N LEU A 69 25.81 -22.66 15.83
CA LEU A 69 25.13 -21.92 14.74
C LEU A 69 23.67 -22.33 14.51
N PHE A 70 23.25 -23.49 15.01
CA PHE A 70 21.89 -24.00 14.82
C PHE A 70 20.86 -23.17 15.59
N THR A 71 21.26 -22.57 16.71
CA THR A 71 20.40 -21.70 17.52
C THR A 71 20.22 -20.30 16.92
N ILE A 72 21.08 -19.88 15.98
CA ILE A 72 20.97 -18.56 15.33
C ILE A 72 20.06 -18.63 14.10
N ILE A 73 19.98 -19.78 13.43
CA ILE A 73 19.09 -19.98 12.26
C ILE A 73 17.64 -20.30 12.71
N PHE A 74 17.43 -20.78 13.94
CA PHE A 74 16.10 -21.08 14.48
C PHE A 74 15.32 -19.86 15.02
N VAL A 75 15.92 -18.65 14.98
CA VAL A 75 15.28 -17.40 15.45
C VAL A 75 14.75 -16.53 14.29
N LEU A 76 14.97 -16.92 13.02
CA LEU A 76 14.54 -16.12 11.85
C LEU A 76 13.25 -16.61 11.17
N ILE A 77 12.47 -17.52 11.79
CA ILE A 77 11.18 -18.01 11.23
C ILE A 77 10.03 -17.85 12.25
N LEU A 78 10.12 -16.90 13.19
CA LEU A 78 8.94 -16.46 13.94
C LEU A 78 8.65 -15.01 13.57
N ASP A 79 7.39 -14.79 13.18
CA ASP A 79 6.75 -13.52 12.88
C ASP A 79 7.00 -12.91 11.49
N ALA A 80 6.74 -13.70 10.44
CA ALA A 80 6.02 -13.13 9.29
C ALA A 80 4.53 -12.98 9.68
N SER A 81 4.26 -12.14 10.68
CA SER A 81 2.92 -11.56 10.81
C SER A 81 2.69 -10.83 9.50
N GLU A 82 1.69 -11.21 8.73
CA GLU A 82 1.16 -10.31 7.72
C GLU A 82 0.91 -8.98 8.44
N ALA A 83 1.60 -7.92 8.04
CA ALA A 83 1.40 -6.61 8.61
C ALA A 83 -0.01 -6.18 8.21
N GLN A 84 -1.00 -6.44 9.08
CA GLN A 84 -2.35 -5.93 8.91
C GLN A 84 -2.24 -4.42 8.73
N ALA A 85 -2.90 -3.90 7.67
CA ALA A 85 -2.90 -2.47 7.42
C ALA A 85 -3.43 -1.76 8.68
N GLN A 86 -2.67 -0.81 9.20
CA GLN A 86 -3.09 -0.09 10.40
C GLN A 86 -4.38 0.69 10.12
N VAL A 87 -5.33 0.65 11.05
CA VAL A 87 -6.55 1.48 10.96
C VAL A 87 -6.16 2.95 11.11
N TRP A 88 -6.62 3.78 10.19
CA TRP A 88 -6.42 5.23 10.26
C TRP A 88 -7.56 5.98 9.58
N MET A 89 -7.72 7.24 9.99
CA MET A 89 -8.67 8.17 9.39
C MET A 89 -8.00 9.50 9.09
N ALA A 90 -8.44 10.14 8.02
CA ALA A 90 -8.03 11.45 7.57
C ALA A 90 -9.27 12.25 7.15
N SER A 91 -9.11 13.56 7.03
CA SER A 91 -10.18 14.44 6.57
C SER A 91 -9.73 15.36 5.45
N ILE A 92 -10.68 15.69 4.57
CA ILE A 92 -10.56 16.80 3.62
C ILE A 92 -11.58 17.85 3.99
N THR A 93 -11.14 19.09 4.02
CA THR A 93 -11.95 20.25 4.33
C THR A 93 -11.91 21.22 3.16
N ALA A 94 -13.07 21.53 2.60
CA ALA A 94 -13.23 22.52 1.54
C ALA A 94 -13.75 23.84 2.12
N LYS A 95 -13.04 24.94 1.83
CA LYS A 95 -13.42 26.30 2.22
C LYS A 95 -13.60 27.16 0.97
N SER A 96 -14.78 27.77 0.81
CA SER A 96 -15.03 28.68 -0.32
C SER A 96 -14.39 30.05 -0.06
N SER A 97 -14.02 30.75 -1.14
CA SER A 97 -13.72 32.17 -1.08
C SER A 97 -14.96 33.05 -0.86
N ASP A 98 -16.16 32.54 -1.15
CA ASP A 98 -17.41 33.27 -0.94
C ASP A 98 -17.86 33.19 0.52
N PRO A 99 -17.90 34.32 1.26
CA PRO A 99 -18.28 34.35 2.67
C PRO A 99 -19.76 34.04 2.92
N ARG A 100 -20.60 33.98 1.87
CA ARG A 100 -22.03 33.68 1.99
C ARG A 100 -22.30 32.18 2.14
N LEU A 101 -21.34 31.33 1.78
CA LEU A 101 -21.50 29.88 1.86
C LEU A 101 -21.20 29.35 3.27
N PRO A 102 -21.94 28.33 3.75
CA PRO A 102 -21.72 27.71 5.04
C PRO A 102 -20.50 26.77 4.96
N THR A 103 -19.30 27.34 4.85
CA THR A 103 -18.02 26.62 4.81
C THR A 103 -17.19 26.95 6.06
N PRO A 104 -16.25 26.09 6.49
CA PRO A 104 -15.76 24.89 5.82
C PRO A 104 -16.75 23.70 5.78
N ILE A 105 -16.67 22.89 4.72
CA ILE A 105 -17.34 21.59 4.62
C ILE A 105 -16.26 20.51 4.75
N SER A 106 -16.41 19.60 5.70
CA SER A 106 -15.45 18.51 5.92
C SER A 106 -16.04 17.15 5.55
N VAL A 107 -15.23 16.32 4.91
CA VAL A 107 -15.48 14.90 4.64
C VAL A 107 -14.33 14.07 5.17
N GLU A 108 -14.61 12.82 5.51
CA GLU A 108 -13.66 11.90 6.14
C GLU A 108 -13.43 10.67 5.27
N PHE A 109 -12.23 10.13 5.32
CA PHE A 109 -11.86 8.90 4.64
C PHE A 109 -10.83 8.15 5.48
N GLY A 110 -10.69 6.85 5.26
CA GLY A 110 -9.77 6.09 6.08
C GLY A 110 -9.67 4.63 5.71
N ILE A 111 -8.70 3.97 6.32
CA ILE A 111 -8.49 2.54 6.19
C ILE A 111 -9.03 1.82 7.42
N ASN A 112 -9.84 0.80 7.18
CA ASN A 112 -10.15 -0.24 8.13
C ASN A 112 -10.07 -1.61 7.43
N PRO A 113 -9.13 -2.49 7.78
CA PRO A 113 -8.98 -3.80 7.12
C PRO A 113 -10.24 -4.67 7.15
N GLU A 114 -11.10 -4.45 8.14
CA GLU A 114 -12.34 -5.22 8.35
C GLU A 114 -13.53 -4.62 7.57
N SER A 115 -13.33 -3.51 6.85
CA SER A 115 -14.35 -2.86 6.01
C SER A 115 -14.39 -3.44 4.59
N THR A 116 -15.37 -3.01 3.80
CA THR A 116 -15.53 -3.37 2.40
C THR A 116 -15.31 -2.18 1.47
N ASN A 117 -15.30 -2.40 0.16
CA ASN A 117 -15.34 -1.29 -0.80
C ASN A 117 -16.77 -0.74 -1.02
N GLY A 118 -17.75 -1.30 -0.29
CA GLY A 118 -19.17 -1.01 -0.40
C GLY A 118 -19.61 0.07 0.56
N PHE A 119 -20.86 -0.03 1.03
CA PHE A 119 -21.32 0.74 2.18
C PHE A 119 -21.24 -0.15 3.43
N ASP A 120 -20.56 0.34 4.46
CA ASP A 120 -20.35 -0.35 5.73
C ASP A 120 -21.11 0.38 6.86
N PRO A 121 -22.23 -0.18 7.35
CA PRO A 121 -23.04 0.45 8.40
C PRO A 121 -22.22 0.72 9.68
N GLY A 122 -22.18 1.99 10.09
CA GLY A 122 -21.47 2.45 11.28
C GLY A 122 -20.00 2.82 11.06
N LEU A 123 -19.44 2.53 9.87
CA LEU A 123 -18.16 3.08 9.43
C LEU A 123 -18.38 4.21 8.42
N ASP A 124 -19.26 3.98 7.44
CA ASP A 124 -19.60 4.97 6.43
C ASP A 124 -20.76 5.86 6.86
N VAL A 125 -20.71 7.10 6.38
CA VAL A 125 -21.79 8.08 6.54
C VAL A 125 -22.22 8.54 5.16
N ILE A 126 -23.44 8.14 4.76
CA ILE A 126 -24.08 8.67 3.57
C ILE A 126 -24.42 10.14 3.78
N THR A 127 -24.34 10.93 2.71
CA THR A 127 -24.81 12.31 2.73
C THR A 127 -25.93 12.46 1.71
N GLU A 128 -27.02 13.12 2.10
CA GLU A 128 -28.01 13.53 1.13
C GLU A 128 -27.43 14.69 0.33
N LEU A 129 -27.30 14.50 -0.99
CA LEU A 129 -26.90 15.58 -1.90
C LEU A 129 -27.92 16.71 -1.74
N PRO A 130 -27.54 17.90 -1.25
CA PRO A 130 -28.43 19.04 -1.40
C PRO A 130 -28.63 19.24 -2.90
N PRO A 131 -29.88 19.33 -3.41
CA PRO A 131 -30.11 19.59 -4.81
C PRO A 131 -29.33 20.85 -5.19
N PRO A 132 -28.58 20.84 -6.32
CA PRO A 132 -27.81 22.01 -6.72
C PRO A 132 -28.75 23.21 -6.75
N PRO A 133 -28.43 24.32 -6.03
CA PRO A 133 -29.31 25.47 -6.00
C PRO A 133 -29.48 26.01 -7.44
N PRO A 134 -30.68 26.51 -7.81
CA PRO A 134 -30.88 27.10 -9.12
C PRO A 134 -29.85 28.22 -9.35
N PRO A 135 -29.25 28.31 -10.56
CA PRO A 135 -28.31 29.38 -10.87
C PRO A 135 -28.93 30.77 -10.66
N PRO A 136 -28.16 31.80 -10.25
CA PRO A 136 -26.69 31.84 -10.13
C PRO A 136 -26.24 31.94 -8.67
N ASN A 137 -26.78 31.09 -7.78
CA ASN A 137 -26.34 31.13 -6.39
C ASN A 137 -24.96 30.46 -6.22
N PRO A 138 -24.10 31.01 -5.34
CA PRO A 138 -22.86 30.35 -4.99
C PRO A 138 -23.18 28.97 -4.42
N TYR A 139 -22.30 28.01 -4.68
CA TYR A 139 -22.43 26.64 -4.21
C TYR A 139 -21.04 26.01 -4.05
N LEU A 140 -20.88 25.20 -3.02
CA LEU A 140 -19.73 24.33 -2.82
C LEU A 140 -20.24 22.96 -2.38
N GLN A 141 -19.74 21.93 -3.03
CA GLN A 141 -19.96 20.54 -2.69
C GLN A 141 -18.63 19.81 -2.65
N VAL A 142 -18.46 18.99 -1.61
CA VAL A 142 -17.37 18.03 -1.46
C VAL A 142 -17.97 16.74 -0.93
N VAL A 143 -17.76 15.62 -1.63
CA VAL A 143 -18.28 14.29 -1.26
C VAL A 143 -17.33 13.20 -1.74
N PHE A 144 -17.36 12.04 -1.10
CA PHE A 144 -16.78 10.83 -1.65
C PHE A 144 -17.81 10.06 -2.48
N MET A 145 -17.37 9.43 -3.56
CA MET A 145 -18.22 8.62 -4.42
C MET A 145 -17.91 7.13 -4.24
N GLY A 146 -18.92 6.43 -3.73
CA GLY A 146 -18.94 4.99 -3.58
C GLY A 146 -19.45 4.25 -4.82
N PRO A 147 -19.50 2.91 -4.76
CA PRO A 147 -20.15 2.11 -5.79
C PRO A 147 -21.65 2.44 -5.89
N GLY A 148 -22.21 2.29 -7.10
CA GLY A 148 -23.66 2.44 -7.31
C GLY A 148 -24.20 3.88 -7.18
N LEU A 149 -23.36 4.90 -7.41
CA LEU A 149 -23.69 6.34 -7.30
C LEU A 149 -24.03 6.79 -5.87
N ILE A 150 -23.68 6.00 -4.86
CA ILE A 150 -23.79 6.41 -3.46
C ILE A 150 -22.74 7.50 -3.19
N VAL A 151 -23.15 8.53 -2.46
CA VAL A 151 -22.25 9.58 -1.99
C VAL A 151 -22.10 9.54 -0.48
N PHE A 152 -20.88 9.75 -0.05
CA PHE A 152 -20.48 9.66 1.35
C PHE A 152 -19.90 10.99 1.83
N SER A 153 -20.22 11.36 3.07
CA SER A 153 -19.43 12.33 3.83
C SER A 153 -18.30 11.66 4.61
N THR A 154 -18.42 10.35 4.87
CA THR A 154 -17.36 9.51 5.47
C THR A 154 -17.28 8.19 4.70
N ASP A 155 -16.10 7.86 4.15
CA ASP A 155 -15.86 6.67 3.31
C ASP A 155 -14.63 5.88 3.82
N ILE A 156 -14.89 4.78 4.53
CA ILE A 156 -13.87 3.91 5.14
C ILE A 156 -13.74 2.64 4.31
N ARG A 157 -12.51 2.28 3.93
CA ARG A 157 -12.24 1.16 3.01
C ARG A 157 -11.13 0.24 3.53
N PRO A 158 -11.01 -1.00 3.02
CA PRO A 158 -9.85 -1.85 3.34
C PRO A 158 -8.57 -1.39 2.62
N ALA A 159 -8.75 -0.63 1.54
CA ALA A 159 -7.72 0.00 0.72
C ALA A 159 -8.35 1.16 -0.05
N GLY A 160 -7.58 2.19 -0.36
CA GLY A 160 -7.99 3.15 -1.38
C GLY A 160 -7.94 2.51 -2.77
N PRO A 161 -8.18 3.30 -3.83
CA PRO A 161 -8.31 4.76 -3.80
C PRO A 161 -9.68 5.25 -3.33
N TRP A 162 -9.77 6.53 -2.96
CA TRP A 162 -11.02 7.26 -2.76
C TRP A 162 -11.26 8.23 -3.91
N LYS A 163 -12.51 8.31 -4.37
CA LYS A 163 -12.92 9.25 -5.41
C LYS A 163 -13.64 10.43 -4.78
N CYS A 164 -12.96 11.56 -4.68
CA CYS A 164 -13.50 12.80 -4.12
C CYS A 164 -14.06 13.68 -5.23
N ILE A 165 -15.35 14.00 -5.18
CA ILE A 165 -15.98 14.94 -6.09
C ILE A 165 -16.08 16.29 -5.41
N VAL A 166 -15.52 17.31 -6.07
CA VAL A 166 -15.64 18.71 -5.63
C VAL A 166 -16.29 19.53 -6.73
N LYS A 167 -17.35 20.28 -6.41
CA LYS A 167 -17.99 21.21 -7.34
C LYS A 167 -18.13 22.56 -6.68
N SER A 168 -17.66 23.61 -7.36
CA SER A 168 -17.81 24.98 -6.88
C SER A 168 -18.02 25.97 -8.01
N ASN A 169 -18.84 27.00 -7.74
CA ASN A 169 -19.02 28.15 -8.61
C ASN A 169 -17.99 29.26 -8.35
N ASP A 170 -17.20 29.14 -7.29
CA ASP A 170 -16.20 30.12 -6.85
C ASP A 170 -14.85 29.43 -6.59
N GLU A 171 -13.80 30.20 -6.36
CA GLU A 171 -12.54 29.62 -5.89
C GLU A 171 -12.73 28.97 -4.52
N PHE A 172 -11.99 27.89 -4.29
CA PHE A 172 -12.01 27.20 -3.02
C PHE A 172 -10.62 26.72 -2.64
N THR A 173 -10.42 26.50 -1.35
CA THR A 173 -9.21 25.89 -0.81
C THR A 173 -9.59 24.52 -0.26
N LEU A 174 -8.85 23.49 -0.66
CA LEU A 174 -8.87 22.22 0.06
C LEU A 174 -7.73 22.22 1.07
N SER A 175 -8.02 21.81 2.29
CA SER A 175 -7.03 21.48 3.31
C SER A 175 -7.30 20.07 3.83
N TRP A 176 -6.29 19.41 4.35
CA TRP A 176 -6.44 18.04 4.85
C TRP A 176 -5.73 17.83 6.18
N ASP A 177 -6.32 16.98 7.00
CA ASP A 177 -5.70 16.45 8.22
C ASP A 177 -5.41 14.97 8.01
N ILE A 178 -4.12 14.64 7.98
CA ILE A 178 -3.60 13.28 7.81
C ILE A 178 -2.76 12.86 9.02
N SER A 179 -2.97 13.49 10.17
CA SER A 179 -2.19 13.25 11.39
C SER A 179 -2.26 11.80 11.89
N SER A 180 -3.38 11.12 11.65
CA SER A 180 -3.55 9.69 12.00
C SER A 180 -2.96 8.72 10.97
N VAL A 181 -2.52 9.21 9.80
CA VAL A 181 -1.99 8.34 8.73
C VAL A 181 -0.59 7.87 9.13
N PRO A 182 -0.33 6.54 9.12
CA PRO A 182 0.97 5.97 9.47
C PRO A 182 2.11 6.62 8.70
N SER A 183 3.21 6.92 9.37
CA SER A 183 4.31 7.69 8.78
C SER A 183 4.94 7.02 7.56
N ASP A 184 4.95 5.68 7.51
CA ASP A 184 5.43 4.87 6.38
C ASP A 184 4.47 4.84 5.19
N VAL A 185 3.28 5.41 5.34
CA VAL A 185 2.28 5.58 4.28
C VAL A 185 2.30 7.01 3.77
N TYR A 186 2.44 7.19 2.46
CA TYR A 186 2.18 8.46 1.80
C TYR A 186 0.73 8.52 1.29
N LEU A 187 0.22 9.74 1.15
CA LEU A 187 -1.06 10.01 0.50
C LEU A 187 -0.83 11.01 -0.63
N VAL A 188 -1.39 10.70 -1.79
CA VAL A 188 -1.40 11.60 -2.94
C VAL A 188 -2.83 11.97 -3.30
N LEU A 189 -3.02 13.24 -3.64
CA LEU A 189 -4.21 13.76 -4.27
C LEU A 189 -3.91 14.00 -5.75
N ASP A 190 -4.60 13.29 -6.62
CA ASP A 190 -4.59 13.46 -8.07
C ASP A 190 -5.86 14.25 -8.46
N PRO A 191 -5.74 15.55 -8.78
CA PRO A 191 -6.91 16.36 -9.11
C PRO A 191 -7.49 16.09 -10.50
N GLY A 192 -6.74 15.41 -11.38
CA GLY A 192 -7.07 15.23 -12.80
C GLY A 192 -6.73 16.46 -13.67
N ASP A 193 -7.13 16.41 -14.94
CA ASP A 193 -7.08 17.53 -15.91
C ASP A 193 -5.70 18.23 -16.03
N ASP A 194 -4.63 17.43 -16.16
CA ASP A 194 -3.23 17.88 -16.27
C ASP A 194 -2.72 18.68 -15.06
N ILE A 195 -3.45 18.68 -13.93
CA ILE A 195 -2.99 19.24 -12.68
C ILE A 195 -1.98 18.26 -12.04
N PRO A 196 -0.79 18.72 -11.62
CA PRO A 196 0.17 17.85 -10.97
C PRO A 196 -0.39 17.16 -9.74
N ILE A 197 0.01 15.92 -9.54
CA ILE A 197 -0.28 15.16 -8.33
C ILE A 197 0.34 15.87 -7.13
N ILE A 198 -0.46 15.97 -6.06
CA ILE A 198 -0.10 16.65 -4.83
C ILE A 198 0.27 15.60 -3.78
N ASP A 199 1.49 15.69 -3.26
CA ASP A 199 1.88 14.97 -2.04
C ASP A 199 1.23 15.66 -0.82
N MET A 200 0.27 14.97 -0.21
CA MET A 200 -0.50 15.47 0.93
C MET A 200 0.33 15.57 2.22
N ARG A 201 1.55 14.99 2.27
CA ARG A 201 2.49 15.19 3.37
C ARG A 201 3.41 16.40 3.14
N ALA A 202 3.69 16.74 1.89
CA ALA A 202 4.58 17.85 1.55
C ALA A 202 3.94 19.22 1.76
N ILE A 203 2.62 19.32 1.57
CA ILE A 203 1.80 20.51 1.82
C ILE A 203 0.50 20.10 2.52
N THR A 204 -0.19 21.03 3.17
CA THR A 204 -1.42 20.75 3.96
C THR A 204 -2.69 21.33 3.36
N SER A 205 -2.57 22.11 2.28
CA SER A 205 -3.68 22.74 1.59
C SER A 205 -3.28 23.21 0.20
N GLU A 206 -4.23 23.24 -0.73
CA GLU A 206 -4.06 23.75 -2.09
C GLU A 206 -5.30 24.53 -2.54
N LYS A 207 -5.10 25.55 -3.39
CA LYS A 207 -6.19 26.37 -3.92
C LYS A 207 -6.59 25.88 -5.30
N PHE A 208 -7.90 25.89 -5.54
CA PHE A 208 -8.50 25.48 -6.80
C PHE A 208 -9.44 26.57 -7.30
N HIS A 209 -9.52 26.69 -8.62
CA HIS A 209 -10.49 27.58 -9.26
C HIS A 209 -11.90 27.00 -9.20
N ALA A 210 -12.89 27.82 -9.54
CA ALA A 210 -14.25 27.35 -9.75
C ALA A 210 -14.28 26.25 -10.83
N GLY A 211 -15.07 25.20 -10.60
CA GLY A 211 -15.10 24.05 -11.49
C GLY A 211 -15.73 22.81 -10.87
N SER A 212 -15.70 21.73 -11.64
CA SER A 212 -16.08 20.39 -11.20
C SER A 212 -14.86 19.48 -11.32
N TYR A 213 -14.42 18.93 -10.19
CA TYR A 213 -13.26 18.08 -10.07
C TYR A 213 -13.69 16.66 -9.69
N SER A 214 -13.05 15.68 -10.31
CA SER A 214 -13.15 14.27 -9.97
C SER A 214 -11.79 13.78 -9.48
N MET A 215 -11.44 14.18 -8.26
CA MET A 215 -10.13 13.93 -7.68
C MET A 215 -10.01 12.50 -7.16
N ILE A 216 -8.82 11.94 -7.23
CA ILE A 216 -8.50 10.61 -6.70
C ILE A 216 -7.48 10.75 -5.58
N ILE A 217 -7.79 10.19 -4.42
CA ILE A 217 -6.83 10.06 -3.32
C ILE A 217 -6.32 8.62 -3.33
N LYS A 218 -5.00 8.46 -3.35
CA LYS A 218 -4.35 7.15 -3.26
C LYS A 218 -3.38 7.14 -2.10
N GLU A 219 -3.34 6.01 -1.41
CA GLU A 219 -2.31 5.64 -0.48
C GLU A 219 -1.23 4.78 -1.14
N GLY A 220 -0.03 4.84 -0.59
CA GLY A 220 1.05 3.92 -0.92
C GLY A 220 2.10 3.90 0.18
N LYS A 221 3.07 3.00 0.07
CA LYS A 221 4.15 2.87 1.06
C LYS A 221 5.44 3.46 0.52
N TYR A 222 6.14 4.23 1.35
CA TYR A 222 7.50 4.65 1.01
C TYR A 222 8.38 3.41 0.79
N GLY A 223 9.21 3.45 -0.24
CA GLY A 223 10.07 2.34 -0.66
C GLY A 223 9.41 1.26 -1.52
N ASP A 224 8.08 1.26 -1.69
CA ASP A 224 7.38 0.35 -2.62
C ASP A 224 7.05 1.08 -3.93
N LEU A 225 7.93 0.94 -4.91
CA LEU A 225 7.78 1.56 -6.24
C LEU A 225 6.96 0.67 -7.19
N SER A 226 6.90 -0.63 -6.90
CA SER A 226 6.14 -1.60 -7.68
C SER A 226 4.64 -1.54 -7.41
N GLY A 227 4.24 -1.02 -6.25
CA GLY A 227 2.85 -0.95 -5.81
C GLY A 227 2.28 -2.29 -5.34
N ASN A 228 3.13 -3.29 -5.07
CA ASN A 228 2.72 -4.63 -4.65
C ASN A 228 2.61 -4.79 -3.12
N ARG A 229 2.78 -3.70 -2.37
CA ARG A 229 2.76 -3.58 -0.90
C ARG A 229 3.95 -4.21 -0.18
N LYS A 230 4.99 -4.64 -0.91
CA LYS A 230 6.22 -5.21 -0.35
C LYS A 230 7.41 -4.35 -0.76
N ILE A 231 8.28 -4.04 0.20
CA ILE A 231 9.51 -3.29 -0.05
C ILE A 231 10.63 -4.29 -0.31
N THR A 232 11.11 -4.35 -1.55
CA THR A 232 12.08 -5.35 -2.02
C THR A 232 13.28 -4.72 -2.73
N SER A 233 14.26 -5.54 -3.07
CA SER A 233 15.40 -5.11 -3.89
C SER A 233 15.00 -4.70 -5.31
N PHE A 234 13.85 -5.17 -5.79
CA PHE A 234 13.29 -4.75 -7.07
C PHE A 234 12.95 -3.26 -7.06
N ASP A 235 12.34 -2.76 -5.98
CA ASP A 235 12.00 -1.34 -5.81
C ASP A 235 13.24 -0.45 -5.82
N ALA A 236 14.30 -0.85 -5.10
CA ALA A 236 15.59 -0.17 -5.15
C ALA A 236 16.20 -0.17 -6.56
N SER A 237 16.03 -1.26 -7.31
CA SER A 237 16.53 -1.34 -8.69
C SER A 237 15.82 -0.35 -9.63
N LEU A 238 14.54 -0.04 -9.39
CA LEU A 238 13.80 0.97 -10.15
C LEU A 238 14.36 2.38 -9.88
N VAL A 239 14.68 2.68 -8.62
CA VAL A 239 15.35 3.94 -8.25
C VAL A 239 16.69 4.08 -8.98
N LEU A 240 17.52 3.04 -8.99
CA LEU A 240 18.82 3.07 -9.66
C LEU A 240 18.69 3.22 -11.17
N GLN A 241 17.77 2.50 -11.81
CA GLN A 241 17.48 2.63 -13.24
C GLN A 241 17.04 4.04 -13.61
N TYR A 242 16.21 4.67 -12.78
CA TYR A 242 15.81 6.05 -12.97
C TYR A 242 16.99 7.02 -12.90
N ILE A 243 17.88 6.87 -11.90
CA ILE A 243 19.07 7.73 -11.72
C ILE A 243 19.99 7.69 -12.94
N VAL A 244 20.15 6.52 -13.57
CA VAL A 244 20.98 6.36 -14.78
C VAL A 244 20.22 6.62 -16.07
N GLY A 245 18.96 7.06 -16.01
CA GLY A 245 18.14 7.44 -17.17
C GLY A 245 17.64 6.27 -18.01
N LEU A 246 17.60 5.05 -17.47
CA LEU A 246 17.06 3.88 -18.18
C LEU A 246 15.53 3.84 -18.16
N ILE A 247 14.90 4.43 -17.15
CA ILE A 247 13.44 4.52 -17.01
C ILE A 247 13.04 5.92 -16.53
N ASN A 248 11.75 6.25 -16.71
CA ASN A 248 11.11 7.38 -16.06
C ASN A 248 10.19 6.87 -14.95
N LEU A 249 10.29 7.47 -13.76
CA LEU A 249 9.34 7.21 -12.67
C LEU A 249 8.12 8.11 -12.79
N SER A 250 6.94 7.58 -12.47
CA SER A 250 5.73 8.38 -12.29
C SER A 250 5.89 9.37 -11.12
N PRO A 251 5.07 10.42 -11.04
CA PRO A 251 5.09 11.33 -9.88
C PRO A 251 4.91 10.58 -8.55
N GLU A 252 3.99 9.62 -8.47
CA GLU A 252 3.78 8.79 -7.28
C GLU A 252 5.00 7.92 -6.97
N GLN A 253 5.62 7.30 -7.98
CA GLN A 253 6.82 6.51 -7.79
C GLN A 253 8.00 7.36 -7.31
N LYS A 254 8.08 8.65 -7.68
CA LYS A 254 9.10 9.56 -7.14
C LYS A 254 8.86 9.85 -5.66
N ILE A 255 7.61 9.99 -5.24
CA ILE A 255 7.24 10.13 -3.82
C ILE A 255 7.59 8.87 -3.04
N ALA A 256 7.25 7.69 -3.58
CA ALA A 256 7.62 6.41 -2.98
C ALA A 256 9.14 6.22 -2.89
N ALA A 257 9.88 6.71 -3.90
CA ALA A 257 11.33 6.60 -3.97
C ALA A 257 12.09 7.49 -2.99
N ASP A 258 11.58 8.67 -2.64
CA ASP A 258 12.22 9.60 -1.69
C ASP A 258 12.03 9.10 -0.24
N VAL A 259 12.84 8.10 0.13
CA VAL A 259 12.81 7.49 1.47
C VAL A 259 13.65 8.28 2.48
N THR A 260 14.36 9.31 2.05
CA THR A 260 15.05 10.27 2.92
C THR A 260 14.14 11.45 3.31
N GLY A 261 13.12 11.74 2.51
CA GLY A 261 12.24 12.90 2.66
C GLY A 261 12.91 14.22 2.30
N ASP A 262 13.97 14.19 1.48
CA ASP A 262 14.73 15.38 1.07
C ASP A 262 14.21 16.04 -0.22
N LYS A 263 13.13 15.50 -0.78
CA LYS A 263 12.45 15.90 -2.02
C LYS A 263 13.26 15.60 -3.29
N THR A 264 14.29 14.77 -3.20
CA THR A 264 15.06 14.30 -4.33
C THR A 264 15.06 12.77 -4.39
N VAL A 265 15.32 12.22 -5.57
CA VAL A 265 15.47 10.77 -5.75
C VAL A 265 16.92 10.50 -6.12
N SER A 266 17.62 9.80 -5.25
CA SER A 266 19.08 9.65 -5.31
C SER A 266 19.52 8.20 -5.04
N ALA A 267 20.81 7.92 -5.24
CA ALA A 267 21.37 6.60 -4.96
C ALA A 267 21.34 6.27 -3.45
N LEU A 268 21.26 7.29 -2.59
CA LEU A 268 21.09 7.11 -1.15
C LEU A 268 19.74 6.46 -0.83
N ASP A 269 18.68 6.90 -1.51
CA ASP A 269 17.34 6.32 -1.33
C ASP A 269 17.31 4.83 -1.69
N ALA A 270 17.90 4.47 -2.85
CA ALA A 270 18.05 3.07 -3.25
C ALA A 270 18.84 2.25 -2.21
N ALA A 271 19.93 2.80 -1.68
CA ALA A 271 20.74 2.12 -0.67
C ALA A 271 19.99 1.91 0.66
N LEU A 272 19.10 2.84 1.03
CA LEU A 272 18.26 2.71 2.22
C LEU A 272 17.16 1.67 2.03
N ILE A 273 16.52 1.63 0.85
CA ILE A 273 15.57 0.56 0.50
C ILE A 273 16.26 -0.81 0.58
N LEU A 274 17.46 -0.96 0.02
CA LEU A 274 18.22 -2.22 0.11
C LEU A 274 18.55 -2.60 1.55
N GLN A 275 19.02 -1.64 2.36
CA GLN A 275 19.29 -1.87 3.79
C GLN A 275 18.03 -2.32 4.54
N TYR A 276 16.88 -1.73 4.22
CA TYR A 276 15.59 -2.12 4.78
C TYR A 276 15.21 -3.55 4.38
N THR A 277 15.31 -3.90 3.09
CA THR A 277 14.99 -5.25 2.59
C THR A 277 15.81 -6.35 3.25
N VAL A 278 17.08 -6.09 3.59
CA VAL A 278 17.95 -7.08 4.27
C VAL A 278 17.92 -6.98 5.80
N GLY A 279 17.09 -6.10 6.37
CA GLY A 279 16.94 -5.91 7.81
C GLY A 279 18.12 -5.22 8.51
N LEU A 280 19.00 -4.53 7.77
CA LEU A 280 20.05 -3.70 8.36
C LEU A 280 19.47 -2.45 9.03
N ILE A 281 18.37 -1.94 8.50
CA ILE A 281 17.49 -0.96 9.15
C ILE A 281 16.09 -1.55 9.21
N THR A 282 15.35 -1.25 10.27
CA THR A 282 13.98 -1.75 10.48
C THR A 282 12.91 -0.77 10.06
N LEU A 283 13.29 0.49 9.81
CA LEU A 283 12.43 1.58 9.37
C LEU A 283 13.19 2.43 8.36
N LEU A 284 12.49 2.91 7.33
CA LEU A 284 13.04 3.90 6.41
C LEU A 284 13.14 5.25 7.11
N PRO A 285 14.18 6.06 6.84
CA PRO A 285 14.45 7.30 7.57
C PRO A 285 13.60 8.49 7.13
N ILE A 286 12.52 8.25 6.37
CA ILE A 286 11.52 9.26 6.02
C ILE A 286 11.22 10.09 7.26
N LYS A 287 11.09 11.41 7.09
CA LYS A 287 10.94 12.32 8.23
C LYS A 287 9.66 12.00 9.00
N HIS A 288 9.78 11.14 10.01
CA HIS A 288 8.73 10.86 10.95
C HIS A 288 8.47 12.16 11.72
N ILE A 289 7.25 12.67 11.69
CA ILE A 289 6.82 13.65 12.69
C ILE A 289 6.77 12.85 14.00
N THR A 290 7.89 12.80 14.72
CA THR A 290 7.96 12.18 16.03
C THR A 290 7.14 13.03 16.99
N THR A 291 5.87 12.68 17.20
CA THR A 291 5.14 13.19 18.37
C THR A 291 5.81 12.62 19.60
N ALA A 292 6.50 13.47 20.36
CA ALA A 292 7.08 13.07 21.63
C ALA A 292 5.99 12.46 22.54
N PRO A 293 6.29 11.42 23.33
CA PRO A 293 5.34 10.88 24.28
C PRO A 293 4.95 11.96 25.30
N ILE A 294 3.64 12.12 25.51
CA ILE A 294 3.10 12.92 26.60
C ILE A 294 3.63 12.30 27.91
N LYS A 295 4.46 13.07 28.63
CA LYS A 295 4.91 12.74 29.99
C LYS A 295 3.82 13.05 31.00
#